data_AF-A0A7J5U1T6-F1
#
_entry.id   AF-A0A7J5U1T6-F1
#
_cell.length_a   1.000
_cell.length_b   1.000
_cell.length_c   1.000
_cell.angle_alpha   90.00
_cell.angle_beta   90.00
_cell.angle_gamma   90.00
#
_symmetry.space_group_name_H-M   'P 1'
#
loop_
_entity.id
_entity.type
_entity.pdbx_description
1 polymer ?
#
loop_
_entity_poly.entity_id
_entity_poly.type
_entity_poly.pdbx_seq_one_letter_code
_entity_poly.pdbx_strand_id
1 'polypeptide(L)'
;MVGRTDAFKENIRKYYENQQLPSGRASDPPVTYNGVDIDVYGHPNFVPFVPQLADGRKIRYTSQTLNGTITDMKTANTWASSYGIENFEGLPNGRCKIKDASGTWVECVWHHHEDGRTLMPVPIEVHNRSFSAAGTGVPHTGGAAVIRYGIQDFFPSPQY
;
A
#
# COMPACT_ATOMS: atom_id res chain seq x y z
N MET A 1 -13.65 -5.11 23.82
CA MET A 1 -13.37 -3.86 23.08
C MET A 1 -14.16 -2.75 23.75
N VAL A 2 -13.48 -1.80 24.41
CA VAL A 2 -14.12 -0.56 24.87
C VAL A 2 -14.62 0.18 23.62
N GLY A 3 -15.89 0.58 23.64
CA GLY A 3 -16.64 1.03 22.47
C GLY A 3 -15.96 2.19 21.75
N ARG A 4 -15.74 2.01 20.44
CA ARG A 4 -15.32 3.08 19.55
C ARG A 4 -16.33 4.23 19.62
N THR A 5 -15.82 5.45 19.79
CA THR A 5 -16.64 6.67 19.96
C THR A 5 -17.50 6.94 18.72
N ASP A 6 -18.55 7.73 18.85
CA ASP A 6 -19.34 8.15 17.69
C ASP A 6 -18.50 8.95 16.69
N ALA A 7 -17.50 9.69 17.16
CA ALA A 7 -16.50 10.34 16.31
C ALA A 7 -15.70 9.32 15.46
N PHE A 8 -15.33 8.18 16.03
CA PHE A 8 -14.65 7.11 15.27
C PHE A 8 -15.56 6.50 14.20
N LYS A 9 -16.83 6.22 14.53
CA LYS A 9 -17.81 5.71 13.55
C LYS A 9 -18.06 6.71 12.42
N GLU A 10 -18.14 7.99 12.75
CA GLU A 10 -18.28 9.09 11.81
C GLU A 10 -17.07 9.18 10.86
N ASN A 11 -15.86 8.94 11.37
CA ASN A 11 -14.66 8.89 10.52
C ASN A 11 -14.68 7.69 9.57
N ILE A 12 -15.19 6.52 10.00
CA ILE A 12 -15.41 5.37 9.10
C ILE A 12 -16.42 5.72 8.02
N ARG A 13 -17.54 6.37 8.38
CA ARG A 13 -18.54 6.81 7.39
C ARG A 13 -17.91 7.72 6.34
N LYS A 14 -17.16 8.75 6.77
CA LYS A 14 -16.45 9.67 5.88
C LYS A 14 -15.41 8.99 5.00
N TYR A 15 -14.73 7.96 5.53
CA TYR A 15 -13.80 7.15 4.75
C TYR A 15 -14.51 6.49 3.56
N TYR A 16 -15.66 5.83 3.79
CA TYR A 16 -16.42 5.18 2.72
C TYR A 16 -17.10 6.17 1.76
N GLU A 17 -17.57 7.32 2.24
CA GLU A 17 -18.17 8.35 1.39
C GLU A 17 -17.19 8.95 0.37
N ASN A 18 -15.89 8.92 0.69
CA ASN A 18 -14.83 9.42 -0.18
C ASN A 18 -14.00 8.28 -0.78
N GLN A 19 -14.52 7.04 -0.75
CA GLN A 19 -13.81 5.90 -1.27
C GLN A 19 -13.71 5.97 -2.80
N GLN A 20 -12.50 5.82 -3.31
CA GLN A 20 -12.21 5.63 -4.71
C GLN A 20 -12.21 4.14 -5.04
N LEU A 21 -13.01 3.78 -6.04
CA LEU A 21 -13.02 2.46 -6.65
C LEU A 21 -12.73 2.60 -8.16
N PRO A 22 -12.19 1.57 -8.82
CA PRO A 22 -12.03 1.58 -10.28
C PRO A 22 -13.36 1.76 -11.02
N SER A 23 -13.39 2.67 -12.00
CA SER A 23 -14.60 3.01 -12.78
C SER A 23 -14.98 1.93 -13.80
N GLY A 24 -16.26 1.84 -14.18
CA GLY A 24 -16.73 1.02 -15.31
C GLY A 24 -17.04 -0.44 -14.96
N ARG A 25 -17.45 -0.74 -13.73
CA ARG A 25 -17.67 -2.10 -13.23
C ARG A 25 -19.09 -2.59 -13.48
N ALA A 26 -19.21 -3.91 -13.68
CA ALA A 26 -20.48 -4.63 -13.68
C ALA A 26 -20.99 -4.97 -12.26
N SER A 27 -20.17 -4.83 -11.22
CA SER A 27 -20.53 -5.11 -9.82
C SER A 27 -19.68 -4.34 -8.81
N ASP A 28 -20.26 -4.07 -7.65
CA ASP A 28 -19.56 -3.58 -6.45
C ASP A 28 -18.53 -4.62 -5.95
N PRO A 29 -17.51 -4.21 -5.14
CA PRO A 29 -16.59 -5.15 -4.51
C PRO A 29 -17.31 -6.27 -3.73
N PRO A 30 -16.74 -7.48 -3.65
CA PRO A 30 -15.38 -7.86 -4.07
C PRO A 30 -15.26 -8.11 -5.58
N VAL A 31 -14.10 -7.78 -6.17
CA VAL A 31 -13.84 -7.94 -7.61
C VAL A 31 -12.35 -7.98 -7.92
N THR A 32 -11.95 -8.67 -8.98
CA THR A 32 -10.60 -8.59 -9.52
C THR A 32 -10.52 -7.50 -10.60
N TYR A 33 -9.56 -6.59 -10.49
CA TYR A 33 -9.34 -5.51 -11.46
C TYR A 33 -7.86 -5.46 -11.86
N ASN A 34 -7.57 -5.57 -13.16
CA ASN A 34 -6.20 -5.65 -13.68
C ASN A 34 -5.34 -6.73 -12.97
N GLY A 35 -5.96 -7.87 -12.63
CA GLY A 35 -5.29 -8.97 -11.93
C GLY A 35 -5.08 -8.76 -10.42
N VAL A 36 -5.49 -7.63 -9.86
CA VAL A 36 -5.45 -7.37 -8.41
C VAL A 36 -6.83 -7.61 -7.81
N ASP A 37 -6.89 -8.46 -6.79
CA ASP A 37 -8.11 -8.70 -6.03
C ASP A 37 -8.42 -7.50 -5.14
N ILE A 38 -9.68 -7.06 -5.18
CA ILE A 38 -10.21 -6.02 -4.31
C ILE A 38 -11.23 -6.69 -3.40
N ASP A 39 -11.04 -6.50 -2.10
CA ASP A 39 -11.85 -7.15 -1.08
C ASP A 39 -13.25 -6.53 -0.94
N VAL A 40 -14.05 -7.08 -0.02
CA VAL A 40 -15.42 -6.61 0.27
C VAL A 40 -15.47 -5.16 0.79
N TYR A 41 -14.35 -4.62 1.27
CA TYR A 41 -14.23 -3.24 1.76
C TYR A 41 -13.69 -2.29 0.69
N GLY A 42 -13.38 -2.78 -0.51
CA GLY A 42 -12.84 -1.96 -1.60
C GLY A 42 -11.31 -1.75 -1.53
N HIS A 43 -10.59 -2.57 -0.76
CA HIS A 43 -9.13 -2.48 -0.60
C HIS A 43 -8.41 -3.43 -1.57
N PRO A 44 -7.37 -2.97 -2.28
CA PRO A 44 -6.59 -3.83 -3.16
C PRO A 44 -5.63 -4.72 -2.36
N ASN A 45 -5.62 -6.01 -2.66
CA ASN A 45 -4.63 -6.93 -2.13
C ASN A 45 -3.33 -6.85 -2.93
N PHE A 46 -2.41 -5.98 -2.51
CA PHE A 46 -1.08 -5.87 -3.14
C PHE A 46 -0.04 -6.86 -2.61
N VAL A 47 -0.34 -7.60 -1.55
CA VAL A 47 0.60 -8.56 -0.93
C VAL A 47 1.24 -9.51 -1.95
N PRO A 48 0.50 -10.13 -2.88
CA PRO A 48 1.10 -11.04 -3.87
C PRO A 48 2.16 -10.39 -4.75
N PHE A 49 2.04 -9.08 -4.99
CA PHE A 49 2.87 -8.32 -5.93
C PHE A 49 4.12 -7.71 -5.31
N VAL A 50 4.22 -7.66 -3.97
CA VAL A 50 5.43 -7.20 -3.29
C VAL A 50 6.60 -8.11 -3.69
N PRO A 51 7.71 -7.57 -4.22
CA PRO A 51 8.84 -8.39 -4.64
C PRO A 51 9.39 -9.24 -3.49
N GLN A 52 9.57 -10.53 -3.77
CA GLN A 52 10.17 -11.47 -2.83
C GLN A 52 11.68 -11.47 -3.03
N LEU A 53 12.44 -11.34 -1.94
CA LEU A 53 13.90 -11.44 -1.92
C LEU A 53 14.35 -12.89 -2.13
N ALA A 54 15.62 -13.09 -2.47
CA ALA A 54 16.21 -14.41 -2.68
C ALA A 54 16.09 -15.36 -1.47
N ASP A 55 15.99 -14.83 -0.25
CA ASP A 55 15.77 -15.59 0.98
C ASP A 55 14.29 -15.86 1.30
N GLY A 56 13.40 -15.52 0.38
CA GLY A 56 11.96 -15.73 0.50
C GLY A 56 11.22 -14.64 1.27
N ARG A 57 11.90 -13.66 1.89
CA ARG A 57 11.25 -12.56 2.61
C ARG A 57 10.70 -11.51 1.65
N LYS A 58 9.73 -10.74 2.12
CA LYS A 58 9.21 -9.53 1.45
C LYS A 58 9.46 -8.32 2.34
N ILE A 59 9.83 -7.20 1.74
CA ILE A 59 10.10 -5.97 2.49
C ILE A 59 8.77 -5.36 2.96
N ARG A 60 8.73 -4.91 4.21
CA ARG A 60 7.69 -4.02 4.75
C ARG A 60 8.31 -3.08 5.77
N TYR A 61 7.82 -1.85 5.81
CA TYR A 61 8.19 -0.87 6.83
C TYR A 61 6.99 -0.59 7.71
N THR A 62 7.16 -0.68 9.04
CA THR A 62 6.08 -0.45 10.01
C THR A 62 6.42 0.73 10.91
N SER A 63 5.47 1.62 11.15
CA SER A 63 5.63 2.73 12.09
C SER A 63 4.32 3.14 12.74
N GLN A 64 4.41 3.57 14.01
CA GLN A 64 3.30 4.14 14.76
C GLN A 64 3.01 5.60 14.40
N THR A 65 3.88 6.23 13.60
CA THR A 65 3.82 7.67 13.31
C THR A 65 3.76 7.97 11.80
N LEU A 66 3.25 7.03 11.00
CA LEU A 66 2.96 7.32 9.58
C LEU A 66 1.97 8.47 9.48
N ASN A 67 2.19 9.37 8.52
CA ASN A 67 1.38 10.57 8.28
C ASN A 67 0.65 10.57 6.93
N GLY A 68 0.81 9.53 6.12
CA GLY A 68 0.12 9.39 4.83
C GLY A 68 0.75 10.21 3.69
N THR A 69 2.01 10.63 3.82
CA THR A 69 2.68 11.50 2.83
C THR A 69 3.97 10.90 2.27
N ILE A 70 4.56 11.58 1.30
CA ILE A 70 5.86 11.23 0.72
C ILE A 70 7.00 11.21 1.75
N THR A 71 6.85 11.90 2.88
CA THR A 71 7.83 11.86 3.98
C THR A 71 7.97 10.44 4.52
N ASP A 72 6.87 9.71 4.69
CA ASP A 72 6.91 8.33 5.16
C ASP A 72 7.69 7.43 4.20
N MET A 73 7.51 7.64 2.89
CA MET A 73 8.20 6.89 1.83
C MET A 73 9.72 7.15 1.85
N LYS A 74 10.12 8.41 2.06
CA LYS A 74 11.54 8.77 2.22
C LYS A 74 12.14 8.12 3.46
N THR A 75 11.41 8.12 4.59
CA THR A 75 11.84 7.44 5.81
C THR A 75 11.96 5.93 5.60
N ALA A 76 11.00 5.31 4.90
CA ALA A 76 11.07 3.88 4.57
C ALA A 76 12.28 3.55 3.68
N ASN A 77 12.62 4.42 2.71
CA ASN A 77 13.85 4.29 1.93
C ASN A 77 15.10 4.32 2.82
N THR A 78 15.22 5.32 3.70
CA THR A 78 16.37 5.43 4.62
C THR A 78 16.47 4.19 5.51
N TRP A 79 15.35 3.72 6.06
CA TRP A 79 15.29 2.51 6.87
C TRP A 79 15.77 1.29 6.06
N ALA A 80 15.22 1.06 4.86
CA ALA A 80 15.55 -0.11 4.04
C ALA A 80 17.02 -0.12 3.61
N SER A 81 17.59 1.05 3.27
CA SER A 81 19.02 1.21 2.99
C SER A 81 19.90 0.91 4.21
N SER A 82 19.51 1.35 5.41
CA SER A 82 20.26 1.05 6.65
C SER A 82 20.16 -0.41 7.09
N TYR A 83 19.12 -1.11 6.65
CA TYR A 83 18.87 -2.51 7.01
C TYR A 83 19.80 -3.50 6.28
N GLY A 84 20.72 -3.01 5.45
CA GLY A 84 21.73 -3.84 4.79
C GLY A 84 21.19 -4.70 3.65
N ILE A 85 20.06 -4.32 3.05
CA ILE A 85 19.50 -5.05 1.93
C ILE A 85 20.31 -4.68 0.68
N GLU A 86 21.31 -5.51 0.33
CA GLU A 86 22.03 -5.43 -0.98
C GLU A 86 21.05 -5.47 -2.18
N ASN A 87 19.82 -5.93 -1.91
CA ASN A 87 18.70 -6.01 -2.83
C ASN A 87 17.78 -4.78 -2.80
N PHE A 88 18.23 -3.63 -2.30
CA PHE A 88 17.44 -2.40 -2.22
C PHE A 88 18.19 -1.16 -2.74
N GLU A 89 17.53 -0.37 -3.58
CA GLU A 89 18.01 0.91 -4.07
C GLU A 89 16.94 1.99 -3.84
N GLY A 90 17.22 3.01 -3.04
CA GLY A 90 16.34 4.16 -2.88
C GLY A 90 16.40 5.08 -4.09
N LEU A 91 15.24 5.48 -4.62
CA LEU A 91 15.13 6.39 -5.77
C LEU A 91 14.55 7.76 -5.37
N PRO A 92 14.67 8.79 -6.22
CA PRO A 92 14.02 10.07 -6.02
C PRO A 92 12.51 9.95 -5.82
N ASN A 93 11.93 10.92 -5.09
CA ASN A 93 10.49 11.03 -4.81
C ASN A 93 9.89 9.86 -4.01
N GLY A 94 10.68 9.19 -3.18
CA GLY A 94 10.19 8.09 -2.34
C GLY A 94 9.87 6.82 -3.13
N ARG A 95 10.41 6.67 -4.34
CA ARG A 95 10.43 5.40 -5.08
C ARG A 95 11.58 4.53 -4.59
N CYS A 96 11.57 3.25 -4.96
CA CYS A 96 12.69 2.35 -4.73
C CYS A 96 12.79 1.30 -5.84
N LYS A 97 13.92 0.58 -5.89
CA LYS A 97 14.03 -0.69 -6.60
C LYS A 97 14.35 -1.79 -5.61
N ILE A 98 13.78 -2.97 -5.85
CA ILE A 98 14.05 -4.18 -5.07
C ILE A 98 14.55 -5.25 -6.02
N LYS A 99 15.68 -5.88 -5.69
CA LYS A 99 16.15 -7.06 -6.40
C LYS A 99 15.36 -8.27 -5.90
N ASP A 100 14.58 -8.85 -6.79
CA ASP A 100 13.76 -10.02 -6.47
C ASP A 100 14.60 -11.32 -6.39
N ALA A 101 13.94 -12.43 -6.09
CA ALA A 101 14.56 -13.74 -5.95
C ALA A 101 15.22 -14.26 -7.25
N SER A 102 14.83 -13.74 -8.41
CA SER A 102 15.47 -14.05 -9.69
C SER A 102 16.74 -13.24 -9.95
N GLY A 103 17.02 -12.24 -9.11
CA GLY A 103 18.11 -11.28 -9.31
C GLY A 103 17.71 -10.06 -10.15
N THR A 104 16.43 -9.91 -10.49
CA THR A 104 15.92 -8.81 -11.32
C THR A 104 15.56 -7.61 -10.44
N TRP A 105 15.97 -6.41 -10.86
CA TRP A 105 15.57 -5.16 -10.20
C TRP A 105 14.16 -4.74 -10.62
N VAL A 106 13.25 -4.66 -9.66
CA VAL A 106 11.85 -4.25 -9.84
C VAL A 106 11.65 -2.86 -9.28
N GLU A 107 11.22 -1.91 -10.11
CA GLU A 107 10.90 -0.55 -9.66
C GLU A 107 9.54 -0.50 -8.96
N CYS A 108 9.55 0.05 -7.74
CA CYS A 108 8.43 0.05 -6.82
C CYS A 108 8.15 1.46 -6.26
N VAL A 109 6.93 1.61 -5.76
CA VAL A 109 6.48 2.72 -4.92
C VAL A 109 6.02 2.17 -3.58
N TRP A 110 6.27 2.92 -2.50
CA TRP A 110 5.71 2.57 -1.21
C TRP A 110 4.21 2.86 -1.19
N HIS A 111 3.45 1.83 -0.86
CA HIS A 111 2.01 1.87 -0.67
C HIS A 111 1.69 1.87 0.82
N HIS A 112 0.90 2.83 1.29
CA HIS A 112 0.31 2.81 2.62
C HIS A 112 -0.80 1.76 2.67
N HIS A 113 -0.60 0.72 3.48
CA HIS A 113 -1.61 -0.32 3.71
C HIS A 113 -2.73 0.18 4.63
N GLU A 114 -3.90 -0.42 4.49
CA GLU A 114 -5.15 -0.05 5.16
C GLU A 114 -5.12 -0.25 6.68
N ASP A 115 -4.08 -0.84 7.25
CA ASP A 115 -3.89 -0.84 8.70
C ASP A 115 -3.46 0.54 9.23
N GLY A 116 -2.99 1.43 8.34
CA GLY A 116 -2.47 2.75 8.68
C GLY A 116 -1.12 2.75 9.38
N ARG A 117 -0.44 1.59 9.43
CA ARG A 117 0.83 1.35 10.13
C ARG A 117 1.92 0.80 9.24
N THR A 118 1.55 0.23 8.09
CA THR A 118 2.47 -0.49 7.21
C THR A 118 2.64 0.22 5.87
N LEU A 119 3.88 0.32 5.42
CA LEU A 119 4.27 0.61 4.05
C LEU A 119 4.79 -0.65 3.38
N MET A 120 4.32 -0.92 2.16
CA MET A 120 4.76 -2.04 1.34
C MET A 120 5.25 -1.55 -0.02
N PRO A 121 6.39 -2.03 -0.54
CA PRO A 121 6.84 -1.64 -1.87
C PRO A 121 6.08 -2.46 -2.92
N VAL A 122 5.28 -1.77 -3.73
CA VAL A 122 4.46 -2.38 -4.78
C VAL A 122 5.04 -1.98 -6.14
N PRO A 123 5.18 -2.91 -7.11
CA PRO A 123 5.65 -2.57 -8.44
C PRO A 123 4.81 -1.45 -9.06
N ILE A 124 5.49 -0.49 -9.71
CA ILE A 124 4.83 0.72 -10.23
C ILE A 124 3.68 0.39 -11.19
N GLU A 125 3.87 -0.62 -12.04
CA GLU A 125 2.89 -1.06 -13.03
C GLU A 125 1.61 -1.65 -12.43
N VAL A 126 1.70 -2.13 -11.18
CA VAL A 126 0.57 -2.68 -10.41
C VAL A 126 -0.09 -1.57 -9.57
N HIS A 127 0.72 -0.74 -8.91
CA HIS A 127 0.23 0.26 -7.97
C HIS A 127 -0.42 1.46 -8.66
N ASN A 128 0.24 2.07 -9.66
CA ASN A 128 -0.10 3.45 -10.03
C ASN A 128 -0.69 3.65 -11.43
N ARG A 129 -1.80 4.41 -11.46
CA ARG A 129 -2.43 5.05 -12.61
C ARG A 129 -1.62 6.21 -13.22
N SER A 130 -0.70 6.83 -12.48
CA SER A 130 0.04 8.05 -12.88
C SER A 130 1.52 7.84 -13.28
N PHE A 131 2.07 6.64 -13.09
CA PHE A 131 3.47 6.34 -13.42
C PHE A 131 3.63 5.17 -14.41
N SER A 132 2.62 4.32 -14.60
CA SER A 132 2.65 3.32 -15.67
C SER A 132 2.45 4.02 -17.01
N ALA A 133 3.37 3.84 -17.96
CA ALA A 133 3.16 4.29 -19.34
C ALA A 133 1.92 3.61 -19.99
N ALA A 134 1.48 2.49 -19.44
CA ALA A 134 0.36 1.69 -19.92
C ALA A 134 -1.01 1.97 -19.24
N GLY A 135 -1.05 2.83 -18.22
CA GLY A 135 -2.29 3.13 -17.47
C GLY A 135 -2.88 1.95 -16.67
N THR A 136 -2.06 0.96 -16.29
CA THR A 136 -2.48 -0.36 -15.78
C THR A 136 -2.71 -0.44 -14.28
N GLY A 137 -2.45 0.63 -13.52
CA GLY A 137 -2.66 0.63 -12.07
C GLY A 137 -4.13 0.47 -11.65
N VAL A 138 -4.33 0.17 -10.37
CA VAL A 138 -5.66 0.00 -9.76
C VAL A 138 -6.05 1.31 -9.06
N PRO A 139 -7.09 2.04 -9.49
CA PRO A 139 -7.63 3.14 -8.68
C PRO A 139 -8.12 2.63 -7.31
N HIS A 140 -7.74 3.25 -6.20
CA HIS A 140 -8.18 2.78 -4.87
C HIS A 140 -8.02 3.86 -3.81
N THR A 141 -8.81 3.75 -2.74
CA THR A 141 -8.52 4.44 -1.46
C THR A 141 -7.58 3.57 -0.63
N GLY A 142 -6.30 3.92 -0.60
CA GLY A 142 -5.30 3.23 0.22
C GLY A 142 -5.23 3.70 1.67
N GLY A 143 -4.26 3.16 2.41
CA GLY A 143 -4.00 3.43 3.83
C GLY A 143 -3.67 4.88 4.19
N ALA A 144 -3.25 5.70 3.23
CA ALA A 144 -3.07 7.14 3.48
C ALA A 144 -4.40 7.81 3.90
N ALA A 145 -5.54 7.32 3.39
CA ALA A 145 -6.85 7.79 3.82
C ALA A 145 -7.21 7.29 5.23
N VAL A 146 -6.88 6.03 5.56
CA VAL A 146 -7.03 5.48 6.92
C VAL A 146 -6.32 6.37 7.95
N ILE A 147 -5.09 6.81 7.64
CA ILE A 147 -4.33 7.73 8.48
C ILE A 147 -5.03 9.09 8.59
N ARG A 148 -5.46 9.66 7.46
CA ARG A 148 -6.12 10.98 7.40
C ARG A 148 -7.42 11.02 8.23
N TYR A 149 -8.21 9.95 8.20
CA TYR A 149 -9.44 9.85 8.96
C TYR A 149 -9.22 9.39 10.41
N GLY A 150 -7.98 9.13 10.83
CA GLY A 150 -7.69 8.72 12.22
C GLY A 150 -8.30 7.36 12.59
N ILE A 151 -8.36 6.44 11.62
CA ILE A 151 -8.94 5.09 11.80
C ILE A 151 -7.87 3.99 11.69
N GLN A 152 -6.62 4.30 12.05
CA GLN A 152 -5.55 3.32 12.14
C GLN A 152 -5.96 2.14 13.03
N ASP A 153 -5.42 0.96 12.74
CA ASP A 153 -5.71 -0.29 13.47
C ASP A 153 -7.19 -0.74 13.36
N PHE A 154 -7.99 -0.12 12.47
CA PHE A 154 -9.35 -0.58 12.16
C PHE A 154 -9.35 -1.83 11.29
N PHE A 155 -8.54 -1.82 10.23
CA PHE A 155 -8.35 -2.92 9.30
C PHE A 155 -7.13 -3.76 9.68
N PRO A 156 -7.10 -5.06 9.35
CA PRO A 156 -5.99 -5.93 9.69
C PRO A 156 -4.70 -5.53 8.97
N SER A 157 -3.55 -5.78 9.60
CA SER A 157 -2.24 -5.67 8.96
C SER A 157 -2.06 -6.72 7.85
N PRO A 158 -1.19 -6.45 6.86
CA PRO A 158 -0.95 -7.38 5.77
C PRO A 158 -0.27 -8.66 6.30
N GLN A 159 -0.66 -9.81 5.76
CA GLN A 159 -0.18 -11.11 6.21
C GLN A 159 0.88 -11.66 5.25
N TYR A 160 2.16 -11.59 5.64
CA TYR A 160 3.32 -12.30 5.04
C TYR A 160 4.60 -12.05 5.85
#